data_AF-A0AAV2IT65-F1
#
_entry.id   AF-A0AAV2IT65-F1
#
_cell.length_a   1.000
_cell.length_b   1.000
_cell.length_c   1.000
_cell.angle_alpha   90.00
_cell.angle_beta   90.00
_cell.angle_gamma   90.00
#
_symmetry.space_group_name_H-M   'P 1'
#
loop_
_entity.id
_entity.type
_entity.pdbx_description
1 polymer ?
#
loop_
_entity_poly.entity_id
_entity_poly.type
_entity_poly.pdbx_seq_one_letter_code
_entity_poly.pdbx_strand_id
1 'polypeptide(L)'
;MTEGDTYREFDNASIITSADATVVIGRYKFRKRDLLLGGVAVLALIVIIILAIVLAVEVNKNRTAEAPGSAPLVQATPFSTVTYKETHQSTPFIVTEVPTAPCDTVPCLKAAVYAKMNLNQTVDPCDDFYTFACGGFAAANPSTPDLLYLTPTTKILFDNVKQMMAFFDYPVERATAHSYERKVKHFIQSCNNHFDKMNLRGQPFIDKVLKPIGGWYVLNNWNVSSFNFTQQLKQVHVDYWTTAFFGVGVRFNHNDWNKRVVELFYGGLGMHYRYYGEDGNLVTSITDMYKEYMRNLAQLITFDAGVHDTETDARTNIFVEDAFEVENVIANFLLTSAAQWEPHNPENLRSLGDLTANCNNSLDFVDYMKAQFSDAPEHFTSATQVAILTHGYFLFLCPVIANYSSTPEGKRKLHNYMVWQLVNNYAADLSWDYVHYTRVIKH
;
A
#
# COMPACT_ATOMS: atom_id res chain seq x y z
N MET A 1 -21.43 -3.78 -27.38
CA MET A 1 -20.12 -4.13 -26.79
C MET A 1 -20.43 -5.05 -25.63
N THR A 2 -19.98 -6.29 -25.73
CA THR A 2 -20.22 -7.36 -24.76
C THR A 2 -19.53 -7.06 -23.43
N GLU A 3 -20.29 -7.22 -22.35
CA GLU A 3 -19.83 -7.22 -20.96
C GLU A 3 -18.82 -8.36 -20.75
N GLY A 4 -17.65 -8.06 -20.16
CA GLY A 4 -16.76 -9.12 -19.67
C GLY A 4 -15.28 -8.75 -19.48
N ASP A 5 -14.74 -7.76 -20.19
CA ASP A 5 -13.28 -7.65 -20.35
C ASP A 5 -12.58 -6.53 -19.55
N THR A 6 -13.22 -5.94 -18.55
CA THR A 6 -12.53 -5.01 -17.65
C THR A 6 -12.25 -5.69 -16.32
N TYR A 7 -10.99 -5.58 -15.85
CA TYR A 7 -10.45 -6.11 -14.58
C TYR A 7 -9.75 -7.48 -14.61
N ARG A 8 -8.93 -7.71 -15.64
CA ARG A 8 -7.76 -8.63 -15.57
C ARG A 8 -6.42 -7.89 -15.65
N GLU A 9 -6.33 -6.66 -15.13
CA GLU A 9 -5.05 -5.96 -14.98
C GLU A 9 -4.41 -6.26 -13.63
N PHE A 10 -4.10 -7.54 -13.38
CA PHE A 10 -2.82 -7.87 -12.76
C PHE A 10 -1.91 -8.22 -13.92
N ASP A 11 -1.24 -7.20 -14.44
CA ASP A 11 -0.31 -7.34 -15.53
C ASP A 11 0.94 -8.06 -14.98
N ASN A 12 0.97 -9.40 -15.09
CA ASN A 12 2.07 -10.30 -14.71
C ASN A 12 3.42 -9.93 -15.36
N ALA A 13 3.49 -8.85 -16.15
CA ALA A 13 4.60 -8.49 -17.00
C ALA A 13 5.71 -7.65 -16.34
N SER A 14 5.67 -7.34 -15.04
CA SER A 14 6.59 -6.34 -14.46
C SER A 14 7.33 -6.71 -13.17
N ILE A 15 7.19 -7.94 -12.65
CA ILE A 15 8.06 -8.44 -11.58
C ILE A 15 9.42 -8.79 -12.22
N ILE A 16 10.50 -8.18 -11.72
CA ILE A 16 11.86 -8.43 -12.21
C ILE A 16 12.29 -9.84 -11.79
N THR A 17 12.06 -10.79 -12.69
CA THR A 17 12.60 -12.14 -12.60
C THR A 17 13.83 -12.18 -13.49
N SER A 18 15.02 -12.33 -12.90
CA SER A 18 16.27 -12.34 -13.63
C SER A 18 16.36 -13.50 -14.63
N ALA A 19 16.15 -13.20 -15.92
CA ALA A 19 16.73 -13.89 -17.09
C ALA A 19 16.19 -13.21 -18.36
N ASP A 20 16.68 -12.01 -18.68
CA ASP A 20 16.24 -11.26 -19.87
C ASP A 20 16.69 -11.97 -21.17
N ALA A 21 15.81 -12.80 -21.74
CA ALA A 21 15.93 -13.40 -23.06
C ALA A 21 15.69 -12.36 -24.19
N THR A 22 16.37 -11.23 -24.12
CA THR A 22 16.23 -10.11 -25.06
C THR A 22 17.52 -9.86 -25.81
N VAL A 23 17.42 -9.54 -27.11
CA VAL A 23 18.54 -9.12 -27.94
C VAL A 23 18.41 -7.62 -28.17
N VAL A 24 19.51 -6.88 -27.96
CA VAL A 24 19.57 -5.43 -28.17
C VAL A 24 20.24 -5.18 -29.51
N ILE A 25 19.55 -4.48 -30.42
CA ILE A 25 20.13 -3.98 -31.66
C ILE A 25 19.96 -2.46 -31.65
N GLY A 26 21.07 -1.75 -31.48
CA GLY A 26 21.06 -0.30 -31.31
C GLY A 26 20.35 0.13 -30.02
N ARG A 27 19.37 1.05 -30.12
CA ARG A 27 18.61 1.58 -28.97
C ARG A 27 17.30 0.82 -28.69
N TYR A 28 17.00 -0.24 -29.42
CA TYR A 28 15.72 -0.96 -29.33
C TYR A 28 15.91 -2.37 -28.77
N LYS A 29 15.04 -2.76 -27.82
CA LYS A 29 15.05 -4.05 -27.14
C LYS A 29 13.94 -4.93 -27.73
N PHE A 30 14.30 -6.07 -28.32
CA PHE A 30 13.34 -6.99 -28.94
C PHE A 30 13.32 -8.35 -28.23
N ARG A 31 12.15 -8.96 -28.09
CA ARG A 31 12.03 -10.37 -27.69
C ARG A 31 12.32 -11.25 -28.92
N LYS A 32 13.02 -12.38 -28.74
CA LYS A 32 13.39 -13.29 -29.86
C LYS A 32 12.20 -13.73 -30.72
N ARG A 33 11.02 -13.89 -30.11
CA ARG A 33 9.78 -14.26 -30.81
C ARG A 33 9.30 -13.19 -31.79
N ASP A 34 9.48 -11.91 -31.45
CA ASP A 34 9.02 -10.79 -32.28
C ASP A 34 9.96 -10.56 -33.47
N LEU A 35 11.25 -10.88 -33.30
CA LEU A 35 12.25 -10.89 -34.38
C LEU A 35 11.96 -11.99 -35.43
N LEU A 36 11.52 -13.16 -34.98
CA LEU A 36 11.08 -14.25 -35.87
C LEU A 36 9.79 -13.90 -36.62
N LEU A 37 8.78 -13.37 -35.93
CA LEU A 37 7.53 -12.94 -36.55
C LEU A 37 7.73 -11.78 -37.53
N GLY A 38 8.55 -10.79 -37.16
CA GLY A 38 8.93 -9.68 -38.03
C GLY A 38 9.70 -10.14 -39.27
N GLY A 39 10.66 -11.07 -39.11
CA GLY A 39 11.40 -11.66 -40.23
C GLY A 39 10.49 -12.41 -41.22
N VAL A 40 9.52 -13.19 -40.71
CA VAL A 40 8.54 -13.89 -41.55
C VAL A 40 7.61 -12.90 -42.28
N ALA A 41 7.16 -11.85 -41.61
CA ALA A 41 6.31 -10.82 -42.22
C ALA A 41 7.03 -10.05 -43.34
N VAL A 42 8.31 -9.70 -43.13
CA VAL A 42 9.14 -9.02 -44.14
C VAL A 42 9.38 -9.92 -45.34
N LEU A 43 9.69 -11.21 -45.13
CA LEU A 43 9.85 -12.17 -46.22
C LEU A 43 8.55 -12.35 -47.01
N ALA A 44 7.40 -12.44 -46.34
CA ALA A 44 6.10 -12.50 -47.01
C ALA A 44 5.81 -11.24 -47.84
N LEU A 45 6.13 -10.05 -47.31
CA LEU A 45 5.96 -8.79 -48.02
C LEU A 45 6.85 -8.70 -49.27
N ILE A 46 8.11 -9.15 -49.16
CA ILE A 46 9.05 -9.20 -50.30
C ILE A 46 8.51 -10.14 -51.39
N VAL A 47 7.99 -11.32 -51.02
CA VAL A 47 7.39 -12.26 -51.98
C VAL A 47 6.17 -11.63 -52.68
N ILE A 48 5.30 -10.93 -51.94
CA ILE A 48 4.14 -10.22 -52.52
C ILE A 48 4.59 -9.13 -53.50
N ILE A 49 5.62 -8.36 -53.14
CA ILE A 49 6.16 -7.30 -54.01
C ILE A 49 6.76 -7.91 -55.29
N ILE A 50 7.52 -8.99 -55.17
CA ILE A 50 8.09 -9.68 -56.34
C ILE A 50 6.97 -10.19 -57.25
N LEU A 51 5.93 -10.82 -56.69
CA LEU A 51 4.78 -11.28 -57.47
C LEU A 51 4.03 -10.13 -58.14
N ALA A 52 3.85 -8.99 -57.46
CA ALA A 52 3.22 -7.81 -58.03
C ALA A 52 4.05 -7.20 -59.16
N ILE A 53 5.37 -7.17 -59.05
CA ILE A 53 6.28 -6.70 -60.11
C ILE A 53 6.22 -7.65 -61.31
N VAL A 54 6.25 -8.97 -61.10
CA VAL A 54 6.13 -9.96 -62.19
C VAL A 54 4.79 -9.80 -62.91
N LEU A 55 3.68 -9.65 -62.18
CA LEU A 55 2.35 -9.39 -62.76
C LEU A 55 2.31 -8.05 -63.51
N ALA A 56 2.90 -6.99 -62.97
CA ALA A 56 2.93 -5.68 -63.62
C ALA A 56 3.74 -5.72 -64.92
N VAL A 57 4.86 -6.45 -64.97
CA VAL A 57 5.67 -6.63 -66.18
C VAL A 57 4.89 -7.42 -67.25
N GLU A 58 4.17 -8.47 -66.86
CA GLU A 58 3.37 -9.27 -67.79
C GLU A 58 2.18 -8.47 -68.36
N VAL A 59 1.55 -7.63 -67.52
CA VAL A 59 0.46 -6.72 -67.93
C VAL A 59 0.97 -5.58 -68.81
N ASN A 60 2.16 -5.05 -68.55
CA ASN A 60 2.72 -3.93 -69.31
C ASN A 60 3.27 -4.36 -70.68
N LYS A 61 3.65 -5.64 -70.84
CA LYS A 61 3.99 -6.24 -72.15
C LYS A 61 2.80 -6.25 -73.13
N ASN A 62 1.57 -6.19 -72.60
CA ASN A 62 0.32 -6.16 -73.37
C ASN A 62 -0.29 -4.75 -73.55
N ARG A 63 0.33 -3.68 -73.04
CA ARG A 63 -0.28 -2.34 -72.97
C ARG A 63 0.58 -1.18 -73.50
N THR A 64 1.53 -1.42 -74.39
CA THR A 64 2.12 -0.34 -75.19
C THR A 64 1.17 0.07 -76.32
N ALA A 65 0.14 0.83 -75.97
CA ALA A 65 -0.58 1.71 -76.89
C ALA A 65 -1.16 2.87 -76.05
N GLU A 66 -0.60 4.06 -76.32
CA GLU A 66 -1.19 5.39 -76.07
C GLU A 66 -1.29 5.91 -74.62
N ALA A 67 -0.35 6.81 -74.30
CA ALA A 67 -0.50 7.94 -73.36
C ALA A 67 -0.92 9.21 -74.16
N PRO A 68 -1.10 10.43 -73.61
CA PRO A 68 -0.95 10.88 -72.21
C PRO A 68 -2.00 11.91 -71.71
N GLY A 69 -1.89 12.35 -70.44
CA GLY A 69 -2.36 13.69 -70.01
C GLY A 69 -2.73 13.81 -68.53
N SER A 70 -1.76 14.10 -67.66
CA SER A 70 -1.98 14.49 -66.25
C SER A 70 -1.74 16.00 -66.06
N ALA A 71 -2.57 16.63 -65.23
CA ALA A 71 -2.38 17.99 -64.69
C ALA A 71 -1.93 17.91 -63.21
N PRO A 72 -1.16 18.88 -62.68
CA PRO A 72 -0.46 18.72 -61.40
C PRO A 72 -1.25 19.20 -60.17
N LEU A 73 -0.96 18.54 -59.04
CA LEU A 73 -1.41 18.81 -57.68
C LEU A 73 -0.54 19.89 -56.99
N VAL A 74 -1.20 20.68 -56.15
CA VAL A 74 -0.66 21.79 -55.34
C VAL A 74 0.28 21.27 -54.24
N GLN A 75 1.45 21.92 -54.07
CA GLN A 75 2.46 21.63 -53.05
C GLN A 75 2.15 22.32 -51.71
N ALA A 76 2.32 21.58 -50.62
CA ALA A 76 2.37 22.08 -49.25
C ALA A 76 3.78 22.61 -48.91
N THR A 77 3.84 23.72 -48.18
CA THR A 77 5.10 24.33 -47.71
C THR A 77 5.63 23.67 -46.43
N PRO A 78 6.96 23.70 -46.17
CA PRO A 78 7.56 23.03 -45.02
C PRO A 78 7.52 23.88 -43.74
N PHE A 79 7.37 23.19 -42.61
CA PHE A 79 7.55 23.72 -41.26
C PHE A 79 8.98 24.24 -41.05
N SER A 80 9.13 25.51 -40.64
CA SER A 80 10.40 26.03 -40.15
C SER A 80 10.61 25.66 -38.68
N THR A 81 11.74 25.02 -38.41
CA THR A 81 12.29 24.76 -37.08
C THR A 81 12.64 26.08 -36.38
N VAL A 82 12.05 26.34 -35.21
CA VAL A 82 12.46 27.42 -34.31
C VAL A 82 13.45 26.87 -33.28
N THR A 83 14.69 27.32 -33.38
CA THR A 83 15.75 27.07 -32.41
C THR A 83 15.57 27.99 -31.20
N TYR A 84 15.36 27.44 -30.01
CA TYR A 84 15.32 28.22 -28.77
C TYR A 84 16.74 28.64 -28.38
N LYS A 85 16.97 29.95 -28.26
CA LYS A 85 18.08 30.52 -27.48
C LYS A 85 17.51 30.98 -26.14
N GLU A 86 18.05 30.45 -25.06
CA GLU A 86 17.80 30.96 -23.71
C GLU A 86 18.40 32.36 -23.58
N THR A 87 17.53 33.35 -23.40
CA THR A 87 17.89 34.64 -22.81
C THR A 87 16.95 34.86 -21.62
N HIS A 88 17.47 34.63 -20.42
CA HIS A 88 16.84 35.09 -19.19
C HIS A 88 16.88 36.62 -19.16
N GLN A 89 15.82 37.24 -19.67
CA GLN A 89 15.44 38.60 -19.30
C GLN A 89 14.12 38.50 -18.54
N SER A 90 14.17 38.80 -17.25
CA SER A 90 12.98 39.02 -16.43
C SER A 90 12.26 40.27 -16.93
N THR A 91 11.37 40.11 -17.90
CA THR A 91 10.33 41.10 -18.17
C THR A 91 9.39 41.13 -16.97
N PRO A 92 9.16 42.30 -16.33
CA PRO A 92 8.13 42.42 -15.31
C PRO A 92 6.79 42.02 -15.95
N PHE A 93 6.03 41.14 -15.31
CA PHE A 93 4.63 40.96 -15.64
C PHE A 93 3.92 42.28 -15.34
N ILE A 94 3.80 43.17 -16.33
CA ILE A 94 2.94 44.34 -16.24
C ILE A 94 1.52 43.80 -16.33
N VAL A 95 0.82 43.74 -15.19
CA VAL A 95 -0.62 43.51 -15.14
C VAL A 95 -1.27 44.75 -15.79
N THR A 96 -1.52 44.69 -17.09
CA THR A 96 -1.95 45.88 -17.84
C THR A 96 -3.40 46.27 -17.63
N GLU A 97 -4.26 45.42 -17.06
CA GLU A 97 -5.60 45.83 -16.61
C GLU A 97 -6.00 45.02 -15.37
N VAL A 98 -5.99 45.66 -14.20
CA VAL A 98 -6.75 45.16 -13.05
C VAL A 98 -8.21 45.43 -13.37
N PRO A 99 -9.10 44.41 -13.43
CA PRO A 99 -10.53 44.64 -13.60
C PRO A 99 -11.00 45.66 -12.56
N THR A 100 -11.54 46.79 -13.01
CA THR A 100 -11.93 47.91 -12.14
C THR A 100 -13.15 47.57 -11.27
N ALA A 101 -13.89 46.52 -11.60
CA ALA A 101 -15.02 46.03 -10.84
C ALA A 101 -14.64 44.75 -10.06
N PRO A 102 -15.01 44.64 -8.77
CA PRO A 102 -14.84 43.40 -8.02
C PRO A 102 -15.68 42.28 -8.64
N CYS A 103 -15.16 41.05 -8.64
CA CYS A 103 -15.91 39.89 -9.11
C CYS A 103 -17.11 39.62 -8.19
N ASP A 104 -18.32 39.70 -8.75
CA ASP A 104 -19.59 39.54 -8.04
C ASP A 104 -20.28 38.19 -8.31
N THR A 105 -19.62 37.30 -9.05
CA THR A 105 -20.13 35.95 -9.29
C THR A 105 -20.22 35.14 -7.99
N VAL A 106 -21.19 34.22 -7.92
CA VAL A 106 -21.37 33.35 -6.74
C VAL A 106 -20.08 32.62 -6.33
N PRO A 107 -19.27 32.03 -7.25
CA PRO A 107 -17.98 31.43 -6.88
C PRO A 107 -17.00 32.42 -6.26
N CYS A 108 -16.89 33.64 -6.81
CA CYS A 108 -16.01 34.69 -6.27
C CYS A 108 -16.43 35.12 -4.86
N LEU A 109 -17.73 35.33 -4.63
CA LEU A 109 -18.25 35.71 -3.32
C LEU A 109 -18.01 34.59 -2.28
N LYS A 110 -18.21 33.32 -2.65
CA LYS A 110 -17.90 32.17 -1.78
C LYS A 110 -16.42 32.12 -1.41
N ALA A 111 -15.53 32.30 -2.38
CA ALA A 111 -14.09 32.30 -2.15
C ALA A 111 -13.65 33.49 -1.27
N ALA A 112 -14.21 34.68 -1.50
CA ALA A 112 -13.92 35.88 -0.71
C ALA A 112 -14.39 35.72 0.75
N VAL A 113 -15.60 35.19 0.97
CA VAL A 113 -16.11 34.89 2.32
C VAL A 113 -15.23 33.86 3.02
N TYR A 114 -14.90 32.76 2.34
CA TYR A 114 -14.00 31.74 2.89
C TYR A 114 -12.65 32.35 3.29
N ALA A 115 -12.00 33.12 2.40
CA ALA A 115 -10.73 33.77 2.72
C ALA A 115 -10.89 34.70 3.94
N LYS A 116 -11.90 35.57 3.92
CA LYS A 116 -12.13 36.54 5.00
C LYS A 116 -12.38 35.90 6.36
N MET A 117 -13.07 34.75 6.41
CA MET A 117 -13.33 34.02 7.66
C MET A 117 -12.06 33.42 8.28
N ASN A 118 -11.04 33.11 7.46
CA ASN A 118 -9.82 32.47 7.94
C ASN A 118 -8.69 33.46 8.23
N LEU A 119 -8.78 34.69 7.72
CA LEU A 119 -7.80 35.75 7.95
C LEU A 119 -7.83 36.26 9.40
N ASN A 120 -6.66 36.61 9.92
CA ASN A 120 -6.50 37.49 11.08
C ASN A 120 -5.85 38.81 10.64
N GLN A 121 -6.68 39.81 10.36
CA GLN A 121 -6.23 41.11 9.85
C GLN A 121 -5.58 42.02 10.91
N THR A 122 -5.47 41.56 12.17
CA THR A 122 -4.74 42.32 13.21
C THR A 122 -3.23 42.07 13.18
N VAL A 123 -2.76 41.14 12.36
CA VAL A 123 -1.34 40.77 12.21
C VAL A 123 -0.83 41.28 10.87
N ASP A 124 0.37 41.86 10.84
CA ASP A 124 1.00 42.28 9.59
C ASP A 124 1.44 41.03 8.79
N PRO A 125 0.99 40.87 7.52
CA PRO A 125 1.43 39.75 6.68
C PRO A 125 2.94 39.71 6.41
N CYS A 126 3.66 40.83 6.51
CA CYS A 126 5.11 40.89 6.34
C CYS A 126 5.87 40.34 7.55
N ASP A 127 5.25 40.36 8.74
CA ASP A 127 5.84 39.88 9.98
C ASP A 127 5.53 38.40 10.23
N ASP A 128 4.24 38.03 10.11
CA ASP A 128 3.78 36.64 10.27
C ASP A 128 2.63 36.35 9.29
N PHE A 129 3.00 35.93 8.08
CA PHE A 129 2.05 35.58 7.05
C PHE A 129 1.16 34.40 7.43
N TYR A 130 1.64 33.46 8.26
CA TYR A 130 0.83 32.31 8.68
C TYR A 130 -0.32 32.76 9.58
N THR A 131 -0.03 33.55 10.62
CA THR A 131 -1.07 34.03 11.53
C THR A 131 -2.02 34.99 10.80
N PHE A 132 -1.51 35.87 9.93
CA PHE A 132 -2.37 36.69 9.08
C PHE A 132 -3.30 35.84 8.21
N ALA A 133 -2.78 34.82 7.52
CA ALA A 133 -3.53 34.01 6.55
C ALA A 133 -4.51 33.02 7.21
N CYS A 134 -4.13 32.44 8.35
CA CYS A 134 -4.79 31.27 8.96
C CYS A 134 -5.31 31.52 10.37
N GLY A 135 -4.99 32.66 11.00
CA GLY A 135 -5.28 32.91 12.42
C GLY A 135 -6.77 32.90 12.78
N GLY A 136 -7.66 33.09 11.81
CA GLY A 136 -9.11 32.97 11.98
C GLY A 136 -9.66 31.55 11.81
N PHE A 137 -8.87 30.60 11.27
CA PHE A 137 -9.34 29.28 10.85
C PHE A 137 -9.99 28.48 11.99
N ALA A 138 -9.37 28.43 13.17
CA ALA A 138 -9.87 27.67 14.31
C ALA A 138 -11.21 28.20 14.84
N ALA A 139 -11.42 29.52 14.80
CA ALA A 139 -12.69 30.14 15.19
C ALA A 139 -13.79 29.89 14.14
N ALA A 140 -13.44 29.93 12.86
CA ALA A 140 -14.36 29.64 11.76
C ALA A 140 -14.68 28.14 11.61
N ASN A 141 -13.79 27.27 12.06
CA ASN A 141 -13.87 25.81 11.91
C ASN A 141 -13.52 25.14 13.26
N PRO A 142 -14.44 25.19 14.24
CA PRO A 142 -14.20 24.56 15.54
C PRO A 142 -14.03 23.05 15.38
N SER A 143 -13.01 22.47 16.02
CA SER A 143 -12.81 21.02 16.08
C SER A 143 -13.81 20.37 17.04
N THR A 144 -14.17 19.11 16.77
CA THR A 144 -14.92 18.27 17.71
C THR A 144 -13.96 17.44 18.56
N PRO A 145 -14.38 16.96 19.74
CA PRO A 145 -13.54 16.10 20.58
C PRO A 145 -13.04 14.83 19.89
N ASP A 146 -13.77 14.35 18.88
CA ASP A 146 -13.40 13.16 18.09
C ASP A 146 -12.32 13.41 17.04
N LEU A 147 -11.94 14.67 16.76
CA LEU A 147 -10.95 15.03 15.75
C LEU A 147 -9.61 15.40 16.40
N LEU A 148 -8.57 14.62 16.09
CA LEU A 148 -7.20 14.89 16.56
C LEU A 148 -6.63 16.20 16.00
N TYR A 149 -6.96 16.55 14.76
CA TYR A 149 -6.55 17.80 14.12
C TYR A 149 -7.51 18.17 12.97
N LEU A 150 -7.59 19.47 12.66
CA LEU A 150 -8.39 20.00 11.57
C LEU A 150 -7.57 21.00 10.75
N THR A 151 -7.48 20.76 9.45
CA THR A 151 -6.84 21.63 8.47
C THR A 151 -7.83 21.89 7.34
N PRO A 152 -7.56 22.86 6.44
CA PRO A 152 -8.38 23.05 5.25
C PRO A 152 -8.53 21.77 4.42
N THR A 153 -7.46 20.98 4.31
CA THR A 153 -7.47 19.73 3.53
C THR A 153 -8.26 18.62 4.23
N THR A 154 -8.12 18.43 5.54
CA THR A 154 -8.93 17.42 6.24
C THR A 154 -10.39 17.82 6.34
N LYS A 155 -10.70 19.13 6.42
CA LYS A 155 -12.08 19.60 6.33
C LYS A 155 -12.73 19.20 5.01
N ILE A 156 -12.06 19.45 3.88
CA ILE A 156 -12.57 19.03 2.55
C ILE A 156 -12.74 17.51 2.50
N LEU A 157 -11.79 16.75 3.05
CA LEU A 157 -11.90 15.30 3.14
C LEU A 157 -13.17 14.88 3.91
N PHE A 158 -13.43 15.45 5.09
CA PHE A 158 -14.63 15.12 5.88
C PHE A 158 -15.93 15.54 5.19
N ASP A 159 -15.96 16.72 4.56
CA ASP A 159 -17.11 17.18 3.78
C ASP A 159 -17.38 16.24 2.58
N ASN A 160 -16.32 15.70 1.95
CA ASN A 160 -16.45 14.70 0.88
C ASN A 160 -16.91 13.35 1.41
N VAL A 161 -16.35 12.86 2.52
CA VAL A 161 -16.78 11.60 3.16
C VAL A 161 -18.25 11.67 3.54
N LYS A 162 -18.71 12.81 4.10
CA LYS A 162 -20.13 13.02 4.43
C LYS A 162 -21.03 12.92 3.20
N GLN A 163 -20.63 13.53 2.08
CA GLN A 163 -21.36 13.42 0.82
C GLN A 163 -21.35 11.99 0.28
N MET A 164 -20.20 11.30 0.33
CA MET A 164 -20.06 9.90 -0.08
C MET A 164 -20.95 8.96 0.72
N MET A 165 -21.01 9.13 2.05
CA MET A 165 -21.89 8.32 2.91
C MET A 165 -23.35 8.47 2.53
N ALA A 166 -23.80 9.71 2.24
CA ALA A 166 -25.16 9.94 1.74
C ALA A 166 -25.44 9.21 0.41
N PHE A 167 -24.43 9.03 -0.46
CA PHE A 167 -24.58 8.23 -1.68
C PHE A 167 -24.69 6.73 -1.41
N PHE A 168 -24.06 6.22 -0.34
CA PHE A 168 -24.11 4.79 0.00
C PHE A 168 -25.43 4.37 0.65
N ASP A 169 -26.21 5.31 1.18
CA ASP A 169 -27.54 5.05 1.74
C ASP A 169 -28.62 4.77 0.67
N TYR A 170 -28.36 5.13 -0.59
CA TYR A 170 -29.28 4.81 -1.69
C TYR A 170 -29.27 3.31 -2.04
N PRO A 171 -30.42 2.75 -2.48
CA PRO A 171 -30.49 1.35 -2.88
C PRO A 171 -29.50 1.02 -3.99
N VAL A 172 -29.09 -0.25 -4.07
CA VAL A 172 -28.23 -0.75 -5.14
C VAL A 172 -29.02 -0.74 -6.45
N GLU A 173 -28.54 0.00 -7.45
CA GLU A 173 -29.15 0.02 -8.78
C GLU A 173 -28.60 -1.09 -9.67
N ARG A 174 -27.28 -1.30 -9.65
CA ARG A 174 -26.60 -2.35 -10.42
C ARG A 174 -26.42 -3.60 -9.57
N ALA A 175 -27.38 -4.52 -9.61
CA ALA A 175 -27.39 -5.70 -8.74
C ALA A 175 -26.59 -6.92 -9.25
N THR A 176 -25.74 -6.79 -10.29
CA THR A 176 -25.00 -7.91 -10.88
C THR A 176 -23.85 -8.42 -9.99
N ALA A 177 -23.44 -9.68 -10.19
CA ALA A 177 -22.39 -10.34 -9.40
C ALA A 177 -21.08 -9.55 -9.30
N HIS A 178 -20.70 -8.87 -10.39
CA HIS A 178 -19.46 -8.10 -10.50
C HIS A 178 -19.64 -6.60 -10.24
N SER A 179 -20.82 -6.15 -9.81
CA SER A 179 -21.10 -4.74 -9.55
C SER A 179 -20.25 -4.18 -8.42
N TYR A 180 -19.40 -3.20 -8.75
CA TYR A 180 -18.64 -2.43 -7.77
C TYR A 180 -19.57 -1.66 -6.82
N GLU A 181 -20.68 -1.13 -7.34
CA GLU A 181 -21.67 -0.36 -6.58
C GLU A 181 -22.29 -1.22 -5.48
N ARG A 182 -22.72 -2.44 -5.83
CA ARG A 182 -23.29 -3.37 -4.85
C ARG A 182 -22.25 -3.77 -3.81
N LYS A 183 -21.03 -4.10 -4.24
CA LYS A 183 -19.95 -4.53 -3.32
C LYS A 183 -19.61 -3.45 -2.31
N VAL A 184 -19.40 -2.20 -2.75
CA VAL A 184 -19.05 -1.10 -1.84
C VAL A 184 -20.20 -0.76 -0.90
N LYS A 185 -21.45 -0.70 -1.38
CA LYS A 185 -22.62 -0.43 -0.54
C LYS A 185 -22.84 -1.52 0.51
N HIS A 186 -22.77 -2.79 0.12
CA HIS A 186 -22.90 -3.90 1.07
C HIS A 186 -21.74 -3.93 2.08
N PHE A 187 -20.52 -3.60 1.66
CA PHE A 187 -19.39 -3.49 2.57
C PHE A 187 -19.63 -2.41 3.64
N ILE A 188 -20.03 -1.20 3.24
CA ILE A 188 -20.37 -0.12 4.18
C ILE A 188 -21.53 -0.51 5.11
N GLN A 189 -22.58 -1.15 4.57
CA GLN A 189 -23.69 -1.65 5.37
C GLN A 189 -23.24 -2.69 6.40
N SER A 190 -22.29 -3.58 6.06
CA SER A 190 -21.73 -4.55 7.00
C SER A 190 -20.94 -3.87 8.12
N CYS A 191 -20.25 -2.75 7.84
CA CYS A 191 -19.57 -1.97 8.87
C CYS A 191 -20.54 -1.34 9.86
N ASN A 192 -21.70 -0.89 9.38
CA ASN A 192 -22.75 -0.19 10.16
C ASN A 192 -23.78 -1.14 10.80
N ASN A 193 -23.67 -2.45 10.58
CA ASN A 193 -24.54 -3.43 11.23
C ASN A 193 -24.13 -3.65 12.70
N HIS A 194 -24.42 -2.65 13.53
CA HIS A 194 -24.07 -2.68 14.95
C HIS A 194 -24.81 -3.77 15.72
N PHE A 195 -26.06 -4.09 15.35
CA PHE A 195 -26.85 -5.11 16.03
C PHE A 195 -26.17 -6.49 15.94
N ASP A 196 -25.83 -6.94 14.73
CA ASP A 196 -25.20 -8.25 14.57
C ASP A 196 -23.78 -8.26 15.16
N LYS A 197 -23.01 -7.17 15.01
CA LYS A 197 -21.69 -7.03 15.65
C LYS A 197 -21.77 -7.19 17.17
N MET A 198 -22.75 -6.56 17.82
CA MET A 198 -22.95 -6.69 19.26
C MET A 198 -23.39 -8.08 19.69
N ASN A 199 -24.20 -8.77 18.88
CA ASN A 199 -24.62 -10.14 19.18
C ASN A 199 -23.48 -11.14 19.02
N LEU A 200 -22.63 -10.96 18.00
CA LEU A 200 -21.52 -11.86 17.70
C LEU A 200 -20.29 -11.61 18.60
N ARG A 201 -20.10 -10.39 19.10
CA ARG A 201 -18.97 -10.01 19.96
C ARG A 201 -17.62 -10.44 19.36
N GLY A 202 -16.72 -11.02 20.15
CA GLY A 202 -15.44 -11.56 19.70
C GLY A 202 -15.50 -12.89 18.93
N GLN A 203 -16.67 -13.54 18.79
CA GLN A 203 -16.78 -14.87 18.16
C GLN A 203 -16.22 -14.94 16.74
N PRO A 204 -16.46 -13.97 15.83
CA PRO A 204 -15.91 -14.03 14.48
C PRO A 204 -14.38 -14.12 14.49
N PHE A 205 -13.71 -13.37 15.37
CA PHE A 205 -12.25 -13.44 15.52
C PHE A 205 -11.80 -14.79 16.09
N ILE A 206 -12.47 -15.29 17.14
CA ILE A 206 -12.15 -16.59 17.74
C ILE A 206 -12.27 -17.73 16.71
N ASP A 207 -13.38 -17.76 15.98
CA ASP A 207 -13.70 -18.85 15.05
C ASP A 207 -12.94 -18.78 13.73
N LYS A 208 -12.76 -17.58 13.18
CA LYS A 208 -12.19 -17.38 11.84
C LYS A 208 -10.71 -17.05 11.86
N VAL A 209 -10.15 -16.66 13.02
CA VAL A 209 -8.73 -16.28 13.14
C VAL A 209 -8.01 -17.17 14.14
N LEU A 210 -8.42 -17.19 15.42
CA LEU A 210 -7.68 -17.91 16.46
C LEU A 210 -7.68 -19.44 16.28
N LYS A 211 -8.83 -20.03 15.95
CA LYS A 211 -8.90 -21.49 15.72
C LYS A 211 -8.03 -21.93 14.53
N PRO A 212 -8.10 -21.32 13.33
CA PRO A 212 -7.28 -21.74 12.20
C PRO A 212 -5.76 -21.57 12.38
N ILE A 213 -5.31 -20.58 13.17
CA ILE A 213 -3.87 -20.40 13.46
C ILE A 213 -3.34 -21.32 14.57
N GLY A 214 -4.18 -22.22 15.10
CA GLY A 214 -3.76 -23.23 16.09
C GLY A 214 -4.05 -22.89 17.55
N GLY A 215 -5.02 -21.99 17.81
CA GLY A 215 -5.40 -21.57 19.14
C GLY A 215 -4.56 -20.41 19.66
N TRP A 216 -4.69 -20.12 20.96
CA TRP A 216 -3.95 -19.08 21.64
C TRP A 216 -3.56 -19.51 23.05
N TYR A 217 -2.34 -19.18 23.47
CA TYR A 217 -1.81 -19.52 24.79
C TYR A 217 -2.73 -19.05 25.93
N VAL A 218 -3.29 -17.85 25.82
CA VAL A 218 -4.19 -17.28 26.84
C VAL A 218 -5.44 -18.14 27.03
N LEU A 219 -5.97 -18.70 25.93
CA LEU A 219 -7.15 -19.58 25.92
C LEU A 219 -6.85 -21.03 26.32
N ASN A 220 -5.61 -21.35 26.69
CA ASN A 220 -5.15 -22.69 27.08
C ASN A 220 -5.45 -23.79 26.04
N ASN A 221 -5.44 -23.44 24.75
CA ASN A 221 -5.69 -24.37 23.65
C ASN A 221 -4.61 -24.34 22.56
N TRP A 222 -3.48 -23.69 22.83
CA TRP A 222 -2.31 -23.67 21.96
C TRP A 222 -1.28 -24.70 22.38
N ASN A 223 -0.67 -25.37 21.40
CA ASN A 223 0.36 -26.39 21.63
C ASN A 223 1.69 -25.99 20.97
N VAL A 224 2.74 -25.90 21.79
CA VAL A 224 4.09 -25.54 21.37
C VAL A 224 4.71 -26.52 20.37
N SER A 225 4.34 -27.80 20.42
CA SER A 225 4.87 -28.83 19.53
C SER A 225 4.33 -28.71 18.10
N SER A 226 3.15 -28.13 17.91
CA SER A 226 2.56 -27.87 16.59
C SER A 226 2.96 -26.52 16.00
N PHE A 227 3.59 -25.64 16.78
CA PHE A 227 3.97 -24.32 16.30
C PHE A 227 5.12 -24.39 15.30
N ASN A 228 4.87 -23.85 14.11
CA ASN A 228 5.86 -23.58 13.08
C ASN A 228 5.83 -22.08 12.74
N PHE A 229 6.94 -21.38 12.99
CA PHE A 229 7.05 -19.94 12.79
C PHE A 229 6.73 -19.52 11.35
N THR A 230 7.39 -20.13 10.36
CA THR A 230 7.23 -19.76 8.94
C THR A 230 5.80 -19.98 8.45
N GLN A 231 5.17 -21.09 8.85
CA GLN A 231 3.79 -21.37 8.47
C GLN A 231 2.82 -20.36 9.09
N GLN A 232 2.96 -20.05 10.37
CA GLN A 232 2.10 -19.08 11.02
C GLN A 232 2.32 -17.67 10.47
N LEU A 233 3.57 -17.26 10.20
CA LEU A 233 3.87 -15.97 9.58
C LEU A 233 3.19 -15.83 8.22
N LYS A 234 3.23 -16.87 7.37
CA LYS A 234 2.51 -16.90 6.09
C LYS A 234 1.01 -16.74 6.30
N GLN A 235 0.40 -17.45 7.25
CA GLN A 235 -1.03 -17.30 7.53
C GLN A 235 -1.37 -15.87 7.94
N VAL A 236 -0.61 -15.28 8.87
CA VAL A 236 -0.81 -13.89 9.34
C VAL A 236 -0.71 -12.89 8.18
N HIS A 237 0.27 -13.05 7.29
CA HIS A 237 0.51 -12.11 6.18
C HIS A 237 -0.41 -12.32 4.98
N VAL A 238 -0.67 -13.57 4.60
CA VAL A 238 -1.39 -13.93 3.36
C VAL A 238 -2.88 -14.10 3.60
N ASP A 239 -3.27 -14.85 4.62
CA ASP A 239 -4.68 -15.17 4.86
C ASP A 239 -5.38 -13.99 5.57
N TYR A 240 -4.66 -13.33 6.49
CA TYR A 240 -5.22 -12.25 7.32
C TYR A 240 -4.70 -10.86 7.00
N TRP A 241 -3.83 -10.70 6.00
CA TRP A 241 -3.34 -9.39 5.53
C TRP A 241 -2.77 -8.51 6.65
N THR A 242 -2.20 -9.14 7.68
CA THR A 242 -1.70 -8.47 8.87
C THR A 242 -0.18 -8.49 8.85
N THR A 243 0.44 -7.35 9.12
CA THR A 243 1.90 -7.24 9.12
C THR A 243 2.46 -7.63 10.49
N ALA A 244 3.39 -8.61 10.52
CA ALA A 244 4.14 -9.02 11.70
C ALA A 244 5.64 -9.10 11.34
N PHE A 245 6.50 -8.50 12.16
CA PHE A 245 7.94 -8.32 11.91
C PHE A 245 8.30 -7.49 10.66
N PHE A 246 7.71 -7.73 9.50
CA PHE A 246 7.96 -7.00 8.28
C PHE A 246 6.74 -7.03 7.35
N GLY A 247 6.58 -6.00 6.54
CA GLY A 247 5.59 -5.93 5.48
C GLY A 247 6.21 -6.13 4.10
N VAL A 248 5.36 -6.47 3.14
CA VAL A 248 5.71 -6.61 1.73
C VAL A 248 4.90 -5.60 0.93
N GLY A 249 5.58 -4.80 0.11
CA GLY A 249 4.96 -3.85 -0.80
C GLY A 249 5.42 -4.08 -2.22
N VAL A 250 4.54 -3.79 -3.19
CA VAL A 250 4.97 -3.63 -4.59
C VAL A 250 4.89 -2.15 -4.92
N ARG A 251 6.00 -1.58 -5.39
CA ARG A 251 6.10 -0.17 -5.77
C ARG A 251 6.70 0.01 -7.15
N PHE A 252 6.52 1.21 -7.70
CA PHE A 252 7.26 1.64 -8.89
C PHE A 252 8.75 1.68 -8.56
N ASN A 253 9.59 1.16 -9.45
CA ASN A 253 11.03 1.34 -9.29
C ASN A 253 11.35 2.83 -9.55
N HIS A 254 11.99 3.50 -8.58
CA HIS A 254 12.29 4.94 -8.67
C HIS A 254 13.31 5.26 -9.77
N ASN A 255 14.14 4.28 -10.15
CA ASN A 255 15.12 4.41 -11.23
C ASN A 255 14.56 3.98 -12.59
N ASP A 256 13.45 3.23 -12.61
CA ASP A 256 12.76 2.79 -13.82
C ASP A 256 11.27 2.60 -13.54
N TRP A 257 10.51 3.69 -13.65
CA TRP A 257 9.06 3.76 -13.51
C TRP A 257 8.24 2.77 -14.37
N ASN A 258 8.83 2.18 -15.42
CA ASN A 258 8.18 1.11 -16.20
C ASN A 258 8.27 -0.27 -15.51
N LYS A 259 9.04 -0.39 -14.44
CA LYS A 259 9.20 -1.62 -13.65
C LYS A 259 8.54 -1.50 -12.29
N ARG A 260 8.29 -2.66 -11.69
CA ARG A 260 7.91 -2.79 -10.28
C ARG A 260 9.03 -3.46 -9.51
N VAL A 261 9.12 -3.14 -8.23
CA VAL A 261 10.04 -3.76 -7.29
C VAL A 261 9.26 -4.14 -6.04
N VAL A 262 9.60 -5.30 -5.49
CA VAL A 262 9.10 -5.74 -4.20
C VAL A 262 9.94 -5.08 -3.12
N GLU A 263 9.29 -4.33 -2.25
CA GLU A 263 9.87 -3.69 -1.09
C GLU A 263 9.56 -4.53 0.17
N LEU A 264 10.58 -4.69 1.01
CA LEU A 264 10.48 -5.20 2.36
C LEU A 264 10.70 -4.04 3.32
N PHE A 265 9.74 -3.82 4.21
CA PHE A 265 9.79 -2.76 5.23
C PHE A 265 9.51 -3.35 6.61
N TYR A 266 10.04 -2.75 7.66
CA TYR A 266 9.73 -3.19 9.02
C TYR A 266 8.23 -3.01 9.30
N GLY A 267 7.69 -3.80 10.22
CA GLY A 267 6.30 -3.64 10.63
C GLY A 267 5.96 -4.44 11.87
N GLY A 268 4.69 -4.35 12.26
CA GLY A 268 4.17 -5.05 13.44
C GLY A 268 4.64 -4.46 14.77
N LEU A 269 4.62 -3.13 14.88
CA LEU A 269 4.68 -2.42 16.16
C LEU A 269 3.32 -1.77 16.40
N GLY A 270 2.71 -1.97 17.57
CA GLY A 270 1.46 -1.27 17.90
C GLY A 270 1.64 0.17 18.41
N MET A 271 2.87 0.62 18.64
CA MET A 271 3.20 2.02 18.88
C MET A 271 4.35 2.50 17.99
N HIS A 272 4.55 3.82 17.90
CA HIS A 272 5.73 4.36 17.23
C HIS A 272 7.01 3.92 17.96
N TYR A 273 8.00 3.41 17.23
CA TYR A 273 9.21 2.75 17.75
C TYR A 273 9.99 3.56 18.81
N ARG A 274 9.93 4.89 18.77
CA ARG A 274 10.55 5.77 19.79
C ARG A 274 9.98 5.59 21.20
N TYR A 275 8.72 5.17 21.33
CA TYR A 275 8.09 4.93 22.63
C TYR A 275 8.51 3.60 23.29
N TYR A 276 9.42 2.82 22.68
CA TYR A 276 9.93 1.59 23.27
C TYR A 276 11.32 1.75 23.91
N GLY A 277 12.12 2.75 23.48
CA GLY A 277 13.55 2.85 23.86
C GLY A 277 13.99 4.16 24.52
N GLU A 278 13.08 5.11 24.75
CA GLU A 278 13.39 6.37 25.44
C GLU A 278 13.03 6.28 26.94
N ASP A 279 13.99 6.56 27.82
CA ASP A 279 13.70 6.70 29.26
C ASP A 279 12.97 8.01 29.53
N GLY A 280 11.85 7.96 30.27
CA GLY A 280 11.15 9.15 30.73
C GLY A 280 9.71 8.90 31.13
N ASN A 281 9.17 9.76 32.00
CA ASN A 281 7.82 9.60 32.57
C ASN A 281 6.73 9.49 31.49
N LEU A 282 6.86 10.23 30.38
CA LEU A 282 5.90 10.15 29.27
C LEU A 282 5.93 8.78 28.58
N VAL A 283 7.12 8.23 28.34
CA VAL A 283 7.30 6.95 27.66
C VAL A 283 6.82 5.80 28.54
N THR A 284 7.13 5.84 29.84
CA THR A 284 6.59 4.89 30.83
C THR A 284 5.06 4.93 30.84
N SER A 285 4.46 6.12 30.92
CA SER A 285 3.00 6.26 30.92
C SER A 285 2.36 5.72 29.63
N ILE A 286 2.94 5.98 28.47
CA ILE A 286 2.45 5.47 27.18
C ILE A 286 2.56 3.94 27.12
N THR A 287 3.71 3.40 27.55
CA THR A 287 3.95 1.96 27.59
C THR A 287 2.98 1.23 28.52
N ASP A 288 2.72 1.79 29.70
CA ASP A 288 1.77 1.23 30.66
C ASP A 288 0.35 1.20 30.10
N MET A 289 -0.10 2.30 29.50
CA MET A 289 -1.42 2.37 28.83
C MET A 289 -1.53 1.35 27.68
N TYR A 290 -0.46 1.15 26.94
CA TYR A 290 -0.45 0.19 25.82
C TYR A 290 -0.47 -1.27 26.29
N LYS A 291 0.29 -1.62 27.33
CA LYS A 291 0.21 -2.94 27.99
C LYS A 291 -1.16 -3.18 28.60
N GLU A 292 -1.78 -2.13 29.15
CA GLU A 292 -3.15 -2.18 29.65
C GLU A 292 -4.17 -2.42 28.53
N TYR A 293 -4.00 -1.77 27.38
CA TYR A 293 -4.81 -2.02 26.18
C TYR A 293 -4.70 -3.48 25.72
N MET A 294 -3.49 -4.03 25.62
CA MET A 294 -3.28 -5.46 25.31
C MET A 294 -4.01 -6.38 26.27
N ARG A 295 -3.89 -6.12 27.58
CA ARG A 295 -4.49 -6.92 28.65
C ARG A 295 -6.01 -6.95 28.55
N ASN A 296 -6.62 -5.78 28.36
CA ASN A 296 -8.07 -5.66 28.34
C ASN A 296 -8.69 -6.32 27.10
N LEU A 297 -8.08 -6.15 25.93
CA LEU A 297 -8.54 -6.87 24.74
C LEU A 297 -8.42 -8.38 24.92
N ALA A 298 -7.32 -8.86 25.53
CA ALA A 298 -7.17 -10.28 25.84
C ALA A 298 -8.26 -10.78 26.80
N GLN A 299 -8.60 -10.02 27.84
CA GLN A 299 -9.67 -10.35 28.78
C GLN A 299 -11.07 -10.36 28.13
N LEU A 300 -11.34 -9.46 27.19
CA LEU A 300 -12.59 -9.50 26.43
C LEU A 300 -12.68 -10.78 25.58
N ILE A 301 -11.60 -11.15 24.90
CA ILE A 301 -11.56 -12.38 24.09
C ILE A 301 -11.69 -13.62 24.96
N THR A 302 -11.04 -13.69 26.13
CA THR A 302 -11.18 -14.86 27.03
C THR A 302 -12.60 -14.98 27.56
N PHE A 303 -13.22 -13.85 27.90
CA PHE A 303 -14.61 -13.79 28.33
C PHE A 303 -15.55 -14.32 27.24
N ASP A 304 -15.43 -13.82 26.02
CA ASP A 304 -16.25 -14.26 24.90
C ASP A 304 -15.95 -15.72 24.51
N ALA A 305 -14.71 -16.18 24.64
CA ALA A 305 -14.34 -17.58 24.43
C ALA A 305 -14.86 -18.54 25.52
N GLY A 306 -15.46 -18.02 26.60
CA GLY A 306 -15.94 -18.82 27.73
C GLY A 306 -14.82 -19.42 28.59
N VAL A 307 -13.63 -18.82 28.58
CA VAL A 307 -12.47 -19.26 29.38
C VAL A 307 -12.43 -18.48 30.69
N HIS A 308 -12.69 -19.19 31.80
CA HIS A 308 -12.82 -18.59 33.14
C HIS A 308 -12.03 -19.36 34.22
N ASP A 309 -10.96 -20.06 33.85
CA ASP A 309 -10.12 -20.74 34.84
C ASP A 309 -9.25 -19.74 35.64
N THR A 310 -8.80 -20.17 36.82
CA THR A 310 -8.05 -19.35 37.78
C THR A 310 -6.67 -18.91 37.28
N GLU A 311 -6.16 -19.52 36.20
CA GLU A 311 -4.84 -19.20 35.64
C GLU A 311 -4.93 -18.23 34.45
N THR A 312 -6.14 -17.88 33.98
CA THR A 312 -6.37 -17.00 32.82
C THR A 312 -5.65 -15.65 32.96
N ASP A 313 -5.74 -15.01 34.13
CA ASP A 313 -5.08 -13.73 34.36
C ASP A 313 -3.54 -13.84 34.32
N ALA A 314 -2.99 -14.94 34.83
CA ALA A 314 -1.56 -15.19 34.77
C ALA A 314 -1.09 -15.39 33.32
N ARG A 315 -1.84 -16.17 32.53
CA ARG A 315 -1.54 -16.37 31.11
C ARG A 315 -1.69 -15.08 30.30
N THR A 316 -2.67 -14.25 30.61
CA THR A 316 -2.84 -12.93 29.99
C THR A 316 -1.64 -12.02 30.27
N ASN A 317 -1.16 -11.95 31.52
CA ASN A 317 0.02 -11.15 31.84
C ASN A 317 1.28 -11.66 31.12
N ILE A 318 1.47 -12.98 31.03
CA ILE A 318 2.56 -13.58 30.24
C ILE A 318 2.45 -13.17 28.77
N PHE A 319 1.24 -13.22 28.19
CA PHE A 319 1.01 -12.80 26.81
C PHE A 319 1.39 -11.34 26.57
N VAL A 320 0.99 -10.43 27.46
CA VAL A 320 1.29 -8.99 27.35
C VAL A 320 2.80 -8.77 27.36
N GLU A 321 3.51 -9.39 28.30
CA GLU A 321 4.97 -9.26 28.39
C GLU A 321 5.69 -9.92 27.19
N ASP A 322 5.23 -11.10 26.76
CA ASP A 322 5.75 -11.80 25.58
C ASP A 322 5.63 -10.92 24.31
N ALA A 323 4.44 -10.38 24.05
CA ALA A 323 4.19 -9.57 22.85
C ALA A 323 4.95 -8.24 22.90
N PHE A 324 4.97 -7.58 24.06
CA PHE A 324 5.72 -6.34 24.26
C PHE A 324 7.23 -6.54 24.14
N GLU A 325 7.79 -7.64 24.66
CA GLU A 325 9.22 -7.97 24.52
C GLU A 325 9.62 -8.08 23.04
N VAL A 326 8.83 -8.81 22.24
CA VAL A 326 9.10 -8.97 20.80
C VAL A 326 9.02 -7.63 20.07
N GLU A 327 8.00 -6.81 20.36
CA GLU A 327 7.90 -5.45 19.79
C GLU A 327 9.07 -4.56 20.19
N ASN A 328 9.50 -4.61 21.46
CA ASN A 328 10.63 -3.84 21.95
C ASN A 328 11.94 -4.22 21.24
N VAL A 329 12.16 -5.52 21.01
CA VAL A 329 13.32 -6.00 20.25
C VAL A 329 13.31 -5.46 18.81
N ILE A 330 12.14 -5.50 18.14
CA ILE A 330 11.98 -4.92 16.79
C ILE A 330 12.24 -3.42 16.81
N ALA A 331 11.66 -2.68 17.77
CA ALA A 331 11.81 -1.24 17.90
C ALA A 331 13.29 -0.84 18.13
N ASN A 332 14.04 -1.62 18.90
CA ASN A 332 15.46 -1.40 19.10
C ASN A 332 16.28 -1.50 17.80
N PHE A 333 15.89 -2.38 16.87
CA PHE A 333 16.52 -2.41 15.53
C PHE A 333 16.28 -1.10 14.78
N LEU A 334 15.10 -0.50 14.90
CA LEU A 334 14.76 0.74 14.23
C LEU A 334 15.43 1.97 14.84
N LEU A 335 15.70 1.94 16.15
CA LEU A 335 16.49 2.97 16.82
C LEU A 335 17.95 2.97 16.39
N THR A 336 18.47 1.81 15.99
CA THR A 336 19.89 1.60 15.62
C THR A 336 20.12 1.51 14.11
N SER A 337 19.07 1.37 13.31
CA SER A 337 19.14 1.23 11.86
C SER A 337 18.66 2.48 11.14
N ALA A 338 19.44 2.94 10.16
CA ALA A 338 19.03 4.05 9.31
C ALA A 338 18.05 3.60 8.20
N ALA A 339 17.24 4.54 7.72
CA ALA A 339 16.51 4.36 6.46
C ALA A 339 17.50 4.10 5.32
N GLN A 340 17.17 3.16 4.44
CA GLN A 340 18.01 2.85 3.29
C GLN A 340 17.93 4.00 2.28
N TRP A 341 19.06 4.64 1.99
CA TRP A 341 19.16 5.61 0.90
C TRP A 341 19.01 4.89 -0.44
N GLU A 342 18.16 5.42 -1.32
CA GLU A 342 17.91 4.89 -2.67
C GLU A 342 17.77 3.34 -2.71
N PRO A 343 16.74 2.78 -2.07
CA PRO A 343 16.58 1.32 -1.91
C PRO A 343 16.37 0.58 -3.25
N HIS A 344 16.07 1.31 -4.32
CA HIS A 344 15.85 0.78 -5.68
C HIS A 344 17.11 0.74 -6.55
N ASN A 345 18.25 1.25 -6.04
CA ASN A 345 19.52 1.15 -6.74
C ASN A 345 19.96 -0.32 -6.81
N PRO A 346 20.44 -0.81 -7.97
CA PRO A 346 20.86 -2.20 -8.12
C PRO A 346 21.85 -2.70 -7.06
N GLU A 347 22.73 -1.82 -6.56
CA GLU A 347 23.72 -2.11 -5.51
C GLU A 347 23.09 -2.33 -4.11
N ASN A 348 21.90 -1.76 -3.89
CA ASN A 348 21.15 -1.85 -2.63
C ASN A 348 20.11 -2.98 -2.64
N LEU A 349 19.79 -3.53 -3.81
CA LEU A 349 18.91 -4.69 -3.92
C LEU A 349 19.58 -5.92 -3.28
N ARG A 350 18.75 -6.80 -2.74
CA ARG A 350 19.18 -8.08 -2.18
C ARG A 350 18.41 -9.20 -2.84
N SER A 351 19.08 -10.32 -3.09
CA SER A 351 18.42 -11.50 -3.60
C SER A 351 17.65 -12.21 -2.49
N LEU A 352 16.55 -12.88 -2.83
CA LEU A 352 15.81 -13.72 -1.87
C LEU A 352 16.68 -14.86 -1.32
N GLY A 353 17.63 -15.36 -2.13
CA GLY A 353 18.61 -16.36 -1.70
C GLY A 353 19.52 -15.83 -0.59
N ASP A 354 20.05 -14.62 -0.74
CA ASP A 354 20.92 -14.00 0.28
C ASP A 354 20.14 -13.74 1.57
N LEU A 355 18.89 -13.27 1.47
CA LEU A 355 18.02 -13.08 2.63
C LEU A 355 17.75 -14.39 3.38
N THR A 356 17.48 -15.47 2.64
CA THR A 356 17.27 -16.80 3.20
C THR A 356 18.53 -17.33 3.90
N ALA A 357 19.69 -17.13 3.28
CA ALA A 357 20.98 -17.50 3.87
C ALA A 357 21.29 -16.71 5.15
N ASN A 358 21.03 -15.39 5.15
CA ASN A 358 21.17 -14.54 6.36
C ASN A 358 20.26 -14.99 7.51
N CYS A 359 19.14 -15.62 7.18
CA CYS A 359 18.24 -16.22 8.15
C CYS A 359 18.64 -17.62 8.62
N ASN A 360 19.80 -18.15 8.22
CA ASN A 360 20.21 -19.54 8.49
C ASN A 360 19.09 -20.54 8.15
N ASN A 361 18.30 -20.26 7.09
CA ASN A 361 17.11 -21.00 6.69
C ASN A 361 15.98 -21.10 7.75
N SER A 362 16.01 -20.30 8.82
CA SER A 362 14.88 -20.18 9.76
C SER A 362 13.65 -19.52 9.14
N LEU A 363 13.87 -18.74 8.07
CA LEU A 363 12.85 -18.21 7.19
C LEU A 363 13.35 -18.30 5.75
N ASP A 364 12.73 -19.16 4.96
CA ASP A 364 12.96 -19.24 3.51
C ASP A 364 12.16 -18.13 2.82
N PHE A 365 12.84 -17.09 2.37
CA PHE A 365 12.22 -15.95 1.70
C PHE A 365 11.71 -16.29 0.31
N VAL A 366 12.26 -17.31 -0.36
CA VAL A 366 11.76 -17.75 -1.67
C VAL A 366 10.41 -18.45 -1.48
N ASP A 367 10.34 -19.41 -0.56
CA ASP A 367 9.11 -20.11 -0.21
C ASP A 367 8.05 -19.19 0.41
N TYR A 368 8.47 -18.23 1.24
CA TYR A 368 7.61 -17.17 1.76
C TYR A 368 7.02 -16.30 0.63
N MET A 369 7.85 -15.80 -0.30
CA MET A 369 7.35 -14.95 -1.39
C MET A 369 6.43 -15.69 -2.36
N LYS A 370 6.67 -16.99 -2.59
CA LYS A 370 5.75 -17.83 -3.37
C LYS A 370 4.38 -17.95 -2.72
N ALA A 371 4.31 -18.00 -1.39
CA ALA A 371 3.04 -17.98 -0.67
C ALA A 371 2.37 -16.59 -0.74
N GLN A 372 3.15 -15.52 -0.58
CA GLN A 372 2.67 -14.13 -0.66
C GLN A 372 2.09 -13.78 -2.04
N PHE A 373 2.68 -14.30 -3.11
CA PHE A 373 2.30 -14.06 -4.49
C PHE A 373 1.88 -15.37 -5.17
N SER A 374 0.88 -16.02 -4.59
CA SER A 374 0.39 -17.34 -5.00
C SER A 374 -0.18 -17.40 -6.42
N ASP A 375 -0.57 -16.26 -6.99
CA ASP A 375 -1.02 -16.15 -8.38
C ASP A 375 0.12 -16.23 -9.41
N ALA A 376 1.38 -16.00 -8.99
CA ALA A 376 2.55 -16.06 -9.86
C ALA A 376 3.85 -16.52 -9.13
N PRO A 377 3.84 -17.69 -8.48
CA PRO A 377 4.96 -18.16 -7.64
C PRO A 377 6.23 -18.46 -8.44
N GLU A 378 6.12 -18.74 -9.74
CA GLU A 378 7.24 -18.98 -10.64
C GLU A 378 8.16 -17.78 -10.80
N HIS A 379 7.68 -16.57 -10.46
CA HIS A 379 8.48 -15.35 -10.52
C HIS A 379 9.43 -15.18 -9.33
N PHE A 380 9.27 -15.99 -8.28
CA PHE A 380 10.06 -15.89 -7.06
C PHE A 380 11.07 -17.03 -6.99
N THR A 381 12.32 -16.68 -7.27
CA THR A 381 13.49 -17.58 -7.25
C THR A 381 14.54 -17.03 -6.29
N SER A 382 15.58 -17.82 -5.99
CA SER A 382 16.70 -17.33 -5.18
C SER A 382 17.39 -16.09 -5.77
N ALA A 383 17.36 -15.92 -7.09
CA ALA A 383 17.97 -14.77 -7.78
C ALA A 383 17.07 -13.52 -7.83
N THR A 384 15.78 -13.65 -7.49
CA THR A 384 14.82 -12.54 -7.52
C THR A 384 15.29 -11.44 -6.56
N GLN A 385 15.32 -10.20 -7.06
CA GLN A 385 15.84 -9.04 -6.34
C GLN A 385 14.72 -8.27 -5.65
N VAL A 386 14.94 -7.91 -4.39
CA VAL A 386 14.01 -7.12 -3.58
C VAL A 386 14.72 -5.93 -2.94
N ALA A 387 13.96 -4.86 -2.72
CA ALA A 387 14.43 -3.66 -2.05
C ALA A 387 14.16 -3.76 -0.54
N ILE A 388 15.13 -3.40 0.29
CA ILE A 388 14.96 -3.36 1.75
C ILE A 388 14.97 -1.89 2.17
N LEU A 389 13.91 -1.43 2.84
CA LEU A 389 13.76 -0.02 3.17
C LEU A 389 14.54 0.44 4.41
N THR A 390 15.00 -0.51 5.22
CA THR A 390 15.74 -0.24 6.46
C THR A 390 17.05 -1.02 6.46
N HIS A 391 18.15 -0.29 6.53
CA HIS A 391 19.47 -0.88 6.44
C HIS A 391 19.71 -1.87 7.58
N GLY A 392 20.24 -3.06 7.29
CA GLY A 392 20.59 -4.05 8.31
C GLY A 392 19.41 -4.70 9.05
N TYR A 393 18.16 -4.30 8.80
CA TYR A 393 17.00 -4.79 9.55
C TYR A 393 16.91 -6.33 9.60
N PHE A 394 17.02 -6.98 8.45
CA PHE A 394 17.00 -8.45 8.37
C PHE A 394 18.26 -9.12 8.90
N LEU A 395 19.39 -8.41 9.00
CA LEU A 395 20.60 -8.95 9.65
C LEU A 395 20.40 -9.10 11.16
N PHE A 396 19.58 -8.25 11.78
CA PHE A 396 19.26 -8.31 13.21
C PHE A 396 18.04 -9.18 13.51
N LEU A 397 17.00 -9.09 12.66
CA LEU A 397 15.75 -9.84 12.85
C LEU A 397 15.95 -11.36 12.75
N CYS A 398 16.70 -11.80 11.75
CA CYS A 398 16.91 -13.22 11.45
C CYS A 398 17.51 -14.02 12.64
N PRO A 399 18.62 -13.59 13.28
CA PRO A 399 19.14 -14.24 14.48
C PRO A 399 18.15 -14.31 15.64
N VAL A 400 17.34 -13.27 15.83
CA VAL A 400 16.33 -13.22 16.91
C VAL A 400 15.23 -14.25 16.68
N ILE A 401 14.70 -14.35 15.46
CA ILE A 401 13.71 -15.37 15.09
C ILE A 401 14.28 -16.77 15.34
N ALA A 402 15.52 -17.02 14.91
CA ALA A 402 16.18 -18.31 15.11
C ALA A 402 16.35 -18.64 16.60
N ASN A 403 16.76 -17.66 17.41
CA ASN A 403 16.92 -17.82 18.86
C ASN A 403 15.58 -18.14 19.54
N TYR A 404 14.52 -17.36 19.30
CA TYR A 404 13.21 -17.63 19.88
C TYR A 404 12.63 -18.97 19.40
N SER A 405 12.86 -19.36 18.14
CA SER A 405 12.37 -20.63 17.60
C SER A 405 13.04 -21.86 18.23
N SER A 406 14.16 -21.69 18.95
CA SER A 406 14.92 -22.79 19.54
C SER A 406 14.36 -23.30 20.88
N THR A 407 13.55 -22.51 21.59
CA THR A 407 13.03 -22.87 22.91
C THR A 407 11.50 -22.88 22.94
N PRO A 408 10.87 -23.68 23.83
CA PRO A 408 9.42 -23.65 23.99
C PRO A 408 8.87 -22.28 24.38
N GLU A 409 9.60 -21.56 25.24
CA GLU A 409 9.25 -20.20 25.67
C GLU A 409 9.33 -19.21 24.50
N GLY A 410 10.41 -19.25 23.72
CA GLY A 410 10.56 -18.34 22.58
C GLY A 410 9.53 -18.59 21.48
N LYS A 411 9.14 -19.85 21.24
CA LYS A 411 8.02 -20.18 20.35
C LYS A 411 6.70 -19.59 20.85
N ARG A 412 6.45 -19.62 22.15
CA ARG A 412 5.28 -18.97 22.77
C ARG A 412 5.32 -17.46 22.55
N LYS A 413 6.47 -16.80 22.72
CA LYS A 413 6.65 -15.36 22.46
C LYS A 413 6.34 -14.99 21.02
N LEU A 414 6.90 -15.72 20.06
CA LEU A 414 6.62 -15.49 18.63
C LEU A 414 5.14 -15.67 18.29
N HIS A 415 4.51 -16.72 18.82
CA HIS A 415 3.08 -16.96 18.64
C HIS A 415 2.22 -15.85 19.26
N ASN A 416 2.47 -15.51 20.53
CA ASN A 416 1.74 -14.46 21.25
C ASN A 416 1.86 -13.11 20.56
N TYR A 417 3.05 -12.75 20.09
CA TYR A 417 3.26 -11.54 19.30
C TYR A 417 2.44 -11.54 18.00
N MET A 418 2.44 -12.63 17.23
CA MET A 418 1.64 -12.71 16.00
C MET A 418 0.14 -12.67 16.26
N VAL A 419 -0.33 -13.30 17.36
CA VAL A 419 -1.73 -13.17 17.80
C VAL A 419 -2.04 -11.72 18.19
N TRP A 420 -1.12 -11.03 18.87
CA TRP A 420 -1.30 -9.62 19.20
C TRP A 420 -1.48 -8.75 17.94
N GLN A 421 -0.65 -8.94 16.91
CA GLN A 421 -0.82 -8.18 15.66
C GLN A 421 -2.20 -8.41 15.03
N LEU A 422 -2.72 -9.64 15.09
CA LEU A 422 -4.08 -9.96 14.62
C LEU A 422 -5.16 -9.31 15.50
N VAL A 423 -5.04 -9.40 16.83
CA VAL A 423 -5.98 -8.77 17.77
C VAL A 423 -6.04 -7.27 17.53
N ASN A 424 -4.88 -6.60 17.44
CA ASN A 424 -4.80 -5.16 17.22
C ASN A 424 -5.36 -4.74 15.85
N ASN A 425 -5.18 -5.57 14.82
CA ASN A 425 -5.70 -5.30 13.48
C ASN A 425 -7.23 -5.42 13.40
N TYR A 426 -7.82 -6.40 14.08
CA TYR A 426 -9.25 -6.72 13.95
C TYR A 426 -10.14 -6.20 15.08
N ALA A 427 -9.58 -5.67 16.19
CA ALA A 427 -10.37 -5.19 17.32
C ALA A 427 -11.43 -4.13 16.93
N ALA A 428 -11.10 -3.26 15.97
CA ALA A 428 -12.03 -2.23 15.48
C ALA A 428 -13.22 -2.78 14.67
N ASP A 429 -13.16 -4.05 14.24
CA ASP A 429 -14.20 -4.71 13.45
C ASP A 429 -15.21 -5.51 14.30
N LEU A 430 -14.93 -5.68 15.60
CA LEU A 430 -15.74 -6.45 16.55
C LEU A 430 -16.85 -5.60 17.20
N SER A 431 -17.40 -6.06 18.33
CA SER A 431 -18.42 -5.32 19.09
C SER A 431 -17.88 -4.01 19.67
N TRP A 432 -18.79 -3.13 20.07
CA TRP A 432 -18.46 -1.84 20.69
C TRP A 432 -17.58 -1.97 21.93
N ASP A 433 -17.67 -3.08 22.67
CA ASP A 433 -16.80 -3.33 23.83
C ASP A 433 -15.31 -3.33 23.44
N TYR A 434 -14.98 -3.80 22.23
CA TYR A 434 -13.64 -3.76 21.66
C TYR A 434 -13.30 -2.38 21.09
N VAL A 435 -14.20 -1.80 20.28
CA VAL A 435 -13.99 -0.51 19.58
C VAL A 435 -13.85 0.65 20.55
N HIS A 436 -14.59 0.61 21.66
CA HIS A 436 -14.67 1.70 22.64
C HIS A 436 -14.03 1.35 23.96
N TYR A 437 -13.27 0.26 24.04
CA TYR A 437 -12.52 -0.07 25.24
C TYR A 437 -11.74 1.16 25.80
N THR A 438 -11.07 1.93 24.93
CA THR A 438 -10.33 3.15 25.34
C THR A 438 -11.22 4.30 25.82
N ARG A 439 -12.53 4.27 25.54
CA ARG A 439 -13.54 5.24 26.00
C ARG A 439 -14.23 4.82 27.31
N VAL A 440 -14.17 3.54 27.68
CA VAL A 440 -14.86 3.00 28.87
C VAL A 440 -14.19 3.42 30.19
N ILE A 441 -12.97 3.96 30.18
CA ILE A 441 -12.24 4.41 31.37
C ILE A 441 -12.30 5.95 31.52
N LYS A 442 -13.52 6.50 31.62
CA LYS A 442 -13.77 7.85 32.16
C LYS A 442 -15.08 7.92 32.95
N HIS A 443 -15.41 6.90 33.73
CA HIS A 443 -16.45 6.98 34.74
C HIS A 443 -16.03 6.32 36.05
#